data_AF-A0A673MLA8-F1
#
_entry.id   AF-A0A673MLA8-F1
#
_cell.length_a   1.000
_cell.length_b   1.000
_cell.length_c   1.000
_cell.angle_alpha   90.00
_cell.angle_beta   90.00
_cell.angle_gamma   90.00
#
_symmetry.space_group_name_H-M   'P 1'
#
loop_
_entity.id
_entity.type
_entity.pdbx_description
1 polymer ?
#
loop_
_entity_poly.entity_id
_entity_poly.type
_entity_poly.pdbx_seq_one_letter_code
_entity_poly.pdbx_strand_id
1 'polypeptide(L)'
;MKTPPQKRVYPKLPVWIVEDHHEVVKHIYRAIGSKHIPMKGIKMVHLDSHPDLLIPVNMPADTVYDKETLLSELSIENWIMPMVYAGHVSHVAWLHPYWAQQIKEGEHSMCVGKDSSTTTIRVTSTDDYFLSDALYVPLDQLENPKELQLNVIRVDPVDSSQKRTPENGQSGAKIPKSAVKEENDVQLKRDTPCTSSSQPLDGSTASGNGSHTVTKADVGSTSCITERLLAVIEQSDPFILDIDLDFFSCKNPFKEMYTQEEYALLQELYSFSRPQRDSDEEQLLDCVERRTHQLEDLEAAFAELVEDDGQGTVERLAANPGMKSLVRLVHSLKNRTQSPDYEMVHQAGLTCDYSELPHHISSEEEIQQMITAVQLFLENMPKPTIVTISRSSLDEYCPAEQVDSIQNSVLNILESLFGCLDVHREYESIPSESTSQTP
;
A
#
# COMPACT_ATOMS: atom_id res chain seq x y z
N MET A 1 44.18 -10.96 4.21
CA MET A 1 42.79 -10.47 4.23
C MET A 1 42.33 -10.34 2.78
N LYS A 2 41.16 -10.87 2.40
CA LYS A 2 40.58 -10.58 1.09
C LYS A 2 39.95 -9.19 1.17
N THR A 3 40.27 -8.31 0.22
CA THR A 3 39.60 -7.01 0.07
C THR A 3 38.09 -7.26 -0.05
N PRO A 4 37.21 -6.51 0.65
CA PRO A 4 35.78 -6.65 0.45
C PRO A 4 35.43 -6.43 -1.03
N PRO A 5 34.43 -7.15 -1.60
CA PRO A 5 34.04 -6.97 -2.99
C PRO A 5 33.65 -5.52 -3.25
N GLN A 6 34.29 -4.88 -4.22
CA GLN A 6 34.00 -3.49 -4.56
C GLN A 6 32.58 -3.41 -5.15
N LYS A 7 31.68 -2.69 -4.46
CA LYS A 7 30.30 -2.41 -4.90
C LYS A 7 30.35 -1.78 -6.29
N ARG A 8 29.52 -2.27 -7.22
CA ARG A 8 29.37 -1.67 -8.54
C ARG A 8 28.40 -0.51 -8.49
N VAL A 9 28.59 0.45 -9.39
CA VAL A 9 27.76 1.65 -9.52
C VAL A 9 27.33 1.75 -10.98
N TYR A 10 26.05 2.00 -11.22
CA TYR A 10 25.53 2.21 -12.57
C TYR A 10 25.98 3.58 -13.12
N PRO A 11 26.24 3.71 -14.44
CA PRO A 11 26.64 4.98 -15.05
C PRO A 11 25.48 6.00 -15.11
N LYS A 12 24.25 5.51 -15.06
CA LYS A 12 22.98 6.24 -14.99
C LYS A 12 22.10 5.56 -13.94
N LEU A 13 21.03 6.21 -13.47
CA LEU A 13 20.07 5.56 -12.56
C LEU A 13 19.17 4.61 -13.37
N PRO A 14 19.21 3.28 -13.17
CA PRO A 14 18.27 2.38 -13.84
C PRO A 14 16.88 2.54 -13.24
N VAL A 15 15.88 2.67 -14.11
CA VAL A 15 14.45 2.72 -13.79
C VAL A 15 13.77 1.60 -14.56
N TRP A 16 13.20 0.62 -13.86
CA TRP A 16 12.46 -0.49 -14.47
C TRP A 16 10.97 -0.26 -14.26
N ILE A 17 10.24 -0.14 -15.36
CA ILE A 17 8.79 0.04 -15.36
C ILE A 17 8.17 -1.27 -15.82
N VAL A 18 7.42 -1.90 -14.92
CA VAL A 18 6.66 -3.13 -15.17
C VAL A 18 5.17 -2.82 -15.24
N GLU A 19 4.34 -3.82 -15.52
CA GLU A 19 2.89 -3.66 -15.40
C GLU A 19 2.43 -4.09 -14.02
N ASP A 20 2.47 -5.40 -13.74
CA ASP A 20 2.15 -5.99 -12.43
C ASP A 20 3.31 -5.82 -11.44
N HIS A 21 3.03 -5.41 -10.20
CA HIS A 21 4.06 -5.02 -9.24
C HIS A 21 5.12 -6.09 -8.95
N HIS A 22 4.70 -7.33 -8.73
CA HIS A 22 5.59 -8.45 -8.40
C HIS A 22 6.70 -8.70 -9.43
N GLU A 23 6.52 -8.26 -10.68
CA GLU A 23 7.55 -8.34 -11.72
C GLU A 23 8.84 -7.59 -11.35
N VAL A 24 8.81 -6.58 -10.46
CA VAL A 24 10.00 -5.82 -10.04
C VAL A 24 11.09 -6.71 -9.44
N VAL A 25 10.71 -7.83 -8.81
CA VAL A 25 11.61 -8.78 -8.14
C VAL A 25 12.69 -9.30 -9.08
N LYS A 26 12.35 -9.59 -10.36
CA LYS A 26 13.31 -10.07 -11.36
C LYS A 26 14.45 -9.07 -11.61
N HIS A 27 14.16 -7.77 -11.53
CA HIS A 27 15.12 -6.69 -11.72
C HIS A 27 15.96 -6.43 -10.46
N ILE A 28 15.34 -6.49 -9.27
CA ILE A 28 16.03 -6.37 -7.99
C ILE A 28 17.02 -7.53 -7.81
N TYR A 29 16.60 -8.77 -8.06
CA TYR A 29 17.48 -9.95 -7.97
C TYR A 29 18.66 -9.88 -8.94
N ARG A 30 18.46 -9.35 -10.15
CA ARG A 30 19.55 -9.06 -11.09
C ARG A 30 20.50 -7.97 -10.55
N ALA A 31 20.01 -6.95 -9.86
CA ALA A 31 20.84 -5.91 -9.25
C ALA A 31 21.66 -6.42 -8.04
N ILE A 32 21.10 -7.36 -7.26
CA ILE A 32 21.81 -8.11 -6.20
C ILE A 32 22.89 -9.01 -6.82
N GLY A 33 22.52 -9.89 -7.76
CA GLY A 33 23.45 -10.83 -8.40
C GLY A 33 24.60 -10.14 -9.16
N SER A 34 24.34 -8.97 -9.74
CA SER A 34 25.36 -8.14 -10.39
C SER A 34 26.18 -7.25 -9.44
N LYS A 35 25.90 -7.28 -8.12
CA LYS A 35 26.63 -6.58 -7.04
C LYS A 35 26.54 -5.05 -7.08
N HIS A 36 25.42 -4.52 -7.55
CA HIS A 36 25.06 -3.11 -7.37
C HIS A 36 24.35 -2.90 -6.03
N ILE A 37 23.43 -3.82 -5.69
CA ILE A 37 22.74 -3.92 -4.40
C ILE A 37 23.46 -4.98 -3.53
N PRO A 38 23.57 -4.80 -2.20
CA PRO A 38 24.15 -5.81 -1.32
C PRO A 38 23.29 -7.08 -1.25
N MET A 39 23.91 -8.20 -0.85
CA MET A 39 23.22 -9.49 -0.73
C MET A 39 22.20 -9.55 0.42
N LYS A 40 22.38 -8.72 1.46
CA LYS A 40 21.59 -8.69 2.69
C LYS A 40 21.56 -7.28 3.25
N GLY A 41 20.60 -6.99 4.13
CA GLY A 41 20.50 -5.68 4.79
C GLY A 41 20.00 -4.59 3.85
N ILE A 42 19.24 -4.96 2.82
CA ILE A 42 18.64 -4.01 1.89
C ILE A 42 17.58 -3.19 2.63
N LYS A 43 17.57 -1.89 2.33
CA LYS A 43 16.57 -0.91 2.75
C LYS A 43 15.74 -0.55 1.53
N MET A 44 14.43 -0.44 1.68
CA MET A 44 13.48 -0.13 0.62
C MET A 44 12.61 1.05 1.05
N VAL A 45 12.36 1.97 0.13
CA VAL A 45 11.34 3.01 0.23
C VAL A 45 10.32 2.67 -0.84
N HIS A 46 9.10 2.36 -0.44
CA HIS A 46 8.02 1.83 -1.28
C HIS A 46 6.84 2.81 -1.19
N LEU A 47 6.50 3.47 -2.29
CA LEU A 47 5.42 4.44 -2.40
C LEU A 47 4.23 3.75 -3.07
N ASP A 48 3.15 3.55 -2.33
CA ASP A 48 2.06 2.68 -2.76
C ASP A 48 0.77 2.98 -1.98
N SER A 49 -0.41 2.73 -2.55
CA SER A 49 -1.67 2.71 -1.80
C SER A 49 -1.84 1.43 -0.97
N HIS A 50 -1.12 0.36 -1.28
CA HIS A 50 -1.14 -0.96 -0.64
C HIS A 50 0.22 -1.28 0.01
N PRO A 51 0.33 -2.20 0.99
CA PRO A 51 1.62 -2.46 1.66
C PRO A 51 2.54 -3.48 0.95
N ASP A 52 1.98 -4.35 0.11
CA ASP A 52 2.63 -5.52 -0.51
C ASP A 52 3.38 -6.47 0.45
N LEU A 53 2.90 -6.54 1.69
CA LEU A 53 3.45 -7.38 2.75
C LEU A 53 2.66 -8.68 2.98
N LEU A 54 1.73 -9.08 2.11
CA LEU A 54 1.12 -10.40 2.24
C LEU A 54 2.14 -11.51 1.90
N ILE A 55 1.74 -12.74 2.18
CA ILE A 55 2.55 -13.95 1.98
C ILE A 55 1.65 -14.96 1.28
N PRO A 56 2.11 -15.65 0.21
CA PRO A 56 1.34 -16.74 -0.38
C PRO A 56 1.16 -17.86 0.67
N VAL A 57 -0.06 -17.99 1.21
CA VAL A 57 -0.37 -18.76 2.43
C VAL A 57 0.09 -20.22 2.33
N ASN A 58 0.02 -20.78 1.11
CA ASN A 58 0.30 -22.17 0.76
C ASN A 58 1.70 -22.42 0.17
N MET A 59 2.49 -21.37 -0.12
CA MET A 59 3.83 -21.54 -0.72
C MET A 59 4.81 -22.10 0.34
N PRO A 60 5.49 -23.24 0.07
CA PRO A 60 6.53 -23.77 0.94
C PRO A 60 7.66 -22.76 1.14
N ALA A 61 8.13 -22.56 2.37
CA ALA A 61 9.08 -21.49 2.66
C ALA A 61 10.41 -21.62 1.90
N ASP A 62 10.84 -22.84 1.59
CA ASP A 62 12.09 -23.08 0.86
C ASP A 62 12.01 -22.72 -0.64
N THR A 63 10.81 -22.43 -1.17
CA THR A 63 10.61 -21.92 -2.53
C THR A 63 11.38 -20.63 -2.79
N VAL A 64 11.64 -19.80 -1.77
CA VAL A 64 12.42 -18.54 -1.93
C VAL A 64 13.86 -18.76 -2.43
N TYR A 65 14.36 -20.00 -2.38
CA TYR A 65 15.69 -20.38 -2.86
C TYR A 65 15.70 -20.90 -4.30
N ASP A 66 14.54 -21.20 -4.90
CA ASP A 66 14.40 -21.43 -6.34
C ASP A 66 13.85 -20.16 -7.02
N LYS A 67 14.66 -19.53 -7.86
CA LYS A 67 14.29 -18.28 -8.52
C LYS A 67 13.06 -18.45 -9.42
N GLU A 68 12.97 -19.52 -10.20
CA GLU A 68 11.93 -19.63 -11.23
C GLU A 68 10.61 -20.05 -10.58
N THR A 69 10.63 -20.96 -9.59
CA THR A 69 9.44 -21.31 -8.81
C THR A 69 8.97 -20.14 -7.95
N LEU A 70 9.87 -19.38 -7.30
CA LEU A 70 9.45 -18.20 -6.55
C LEU A 70 8.70 -17.21 -7.46
N LEU A 71 9.28 -16.85 -8.60
CA LEU A 71 8.68 -15.85 -9.49
C LEU A 71 7.34 -16.28 -10.10
N SER A 72 7.00 -17.58 -10.12
CA SER A 72 5.67 -18.07 -10.55
C SER A 72 4.64 -18.15 -9.43
N GLU A 73 5.04 -17.98 -8.18
CA GLU A 73 4.16 -18.06 -6.98
C GLU A 73 3.91 -16.67 -6.36
N LEU A 74 4.50 -15.60 -6.93
CA LEU A 74 4.24 -14.23 -6.50
C LEU A 74 3.03 -13.64 -7.21
N SER A 75 2.32 -12.77 -6.50
CA SER A 75 1.28 -11.88 -7.02
C SER A 75 1.55 -10.46 -6.52
N ILE A 76 0.84 -9.49 -7.09
CA ILE A 76 1.01 -8.05 -6.85
C ILE A 76 1.09 -7.68 -5.37
N GLU A 77 0.34 -8.35 -4.50
CA GLU A 77 0.20 -8.00 -3.08
C GLU A 77 1.19 -8.69 -2.12
N ASN A 78 2.05 -9.60 -2.60
CA ASN A 78 2.75 -10.56 -1.74
C ASN A 78 4.27 -10.73 -1.98
N TRP A 79 4.88 -9.85 -2.77
CA TRP A 79 6.25 -10.04 -3.28
C TRP A 79 7.38 -9.60 -2.32
N ILE A 80 7.12 -8.70 -1.36
CA ILE A 80 8.17 -8.17 -0.46
C ILE A 80 8.59 -9.20 0.58
N MET A 81 7.64 -9.87 1.24
CA MET A 81 7.93 -10.77 2.37
C MET A 81 8.78 -12.00 2.01
N PRO A 82 8.64 -12.63 0.83
CA PRO A 82 9.57 -13.66 0.37
C PRO A 82 11.02 -13.17 0.25
N MET A 83 11.25 -11.90 -0.14
CA MET A 83 12.59 -11.30 -0.18
C MET A 83 13.16 -11.04 1.23
N VAL A 84 12.30 -10.77 2.21
CA VAL A 84 12.67 -10.66 3.63
C VAL A 84 13.08 -12.03 4.17
N TYR A 85 12.29 -13.09 3.93
CA TYR A 85 12.61 -14.45 4.39
C TYR A 85 13.90 -15.01 3.74
N ALA A 86 14.13 -14.73 2.44
CA ALA A 86 15.40 -14.98 1.75
C ALA A 86 16.61 -14.25 2.41
N GLY A 87 16.36 -13.26 3.26
CA GLY A 87 17.35 -12.49 4.01
C GLY A 87 17.98 -11.35 3.20
N HIS A 88 17.31 -10.91 2.13
CA HIS A 88 17.74 -9.80 1.29
C HIS A 88 17.33 -8.46 1.91
N VAL A 89 16.02 -8.27 2.09
CA VAL A 89 15.41 -7.08 2.69
C VAL A 89 15.40 -7.20 4.22
N SER A 90 15.53 -6.07 4.89
CA SER A 90 15.52 -5.97 6.37
C SER A 90 14.77 -4.75 6.89
N HIS A 91 14.61 -3.73 6.05
CA HIS A 91 13.92 -2.49 6.37
C HIS A 91 13.06 -2.07 5.19
N VAL A 92 11.79 -1.80 5.44
CA VAL A 92 10.84 -1.23 4.48
C VAL A 92 10.28 0.05 5.09
N ALA A 93 10.32 1.14 4.34
CA ALA A 93 9.55 2.34 4.61
C ALA A 93 8.41 2.40 3.61
N TRP A 94 7.21 2.00 4.04
CA TRP A 94 5.99 2.13 3.25
C TRP A 94 5.48 3.56 3.39
N LEU A 95 5.53 4.29 2.30
CA LEU A 95 5.00 5.64 2.17
C LEU A 95 3.63 5.53 1.52
N HIS A 96 2.60 5.83 2.28
CA HIS A 96 1.22 5.64 1.86
C HIS A 96 0.49 6.99 1.78
N PRO A 97 -0.43 7.18 0.84
CA PRO A 97 -1.26 8.37 0.76
C PRO A 97 -2.31 8.36 1.88
N TYR A 98 -2.95 9.51 2.13
CA TYR A 98 -3.87 9.66 3.27
C TYR A 98 -5.14 8.79 3.21
N TRP A 99 -5.48 8.25 2.04
CA TRP A 99 -6.60 7.34 1.81
C TRP A 99 -6.27 5.86 2.09
N ALA A 100 -4.98 5.49 2.12
CA ALA A 100 -4.50 4.15 2.45
C ALA A 100 -4.30 4.02 3.97
N GLN A 101 -4.94 3.05 4.62
CA GLN A 101 -4.93 2.89 6.09
C GLN A 101 -4.90 1.40 6.54
N GLN A 102 -4.45 0.49 5.69
CA GLN A 102 -4.40 -0.96 5.95
C GLN A 102 -3.49 -1.35 7.12
N ILE A 103 -2.32 -0.70 7.25
CA ILE A 103 -1.45 -0.79 8.42
C ILE A 103 -1.38 0.59 9.07
N LYS A 104 -1.39 0.63 10.39
CA LYS A 104 -1.36 1.85 11.19
C LYS A 104 0.00 2.56 11.09
N GLU A 105 0.01 3.90 11.07
CA GLU A 105 1.25 4.68 11.02
C GLU A 105 2.13 4.47 12.27
N GLY A 106 3.44 4.31 12.05
CA GLY A 106 4.41 4.06 13.12
C GLY A 106 5.61 3.22 12.72
N GLU A 107 6.39 2.87 13.73
CA GLU A 107 7.47 1.87 13.65
C GLU A 107 6.91 0.51 14.10
N HIS A 108 7.17 -0.53 13.31
CA HIS A 108 6.74 -1.90 13.54
C HIS A 108 7.94 -2.83 13.39
N SER A 109 8.07 -3.79 14.31
CA SER A 109 9.14 -4.80 14.28
C SER A 109 8.53 -6.19 14.29
N MET A 110 8.92 -7.04 13.35
CA MET A 110 8.39 -8.39 13.21
C MET A 110 9.47 -9.36 12.76
N CYS A 111 9.29 -10.65 13.03
CA CYS A 111 10.10 -11.71 12.46
C CYS A 111 9.32 -12.45 11.38
N VAL A 112 9.96 -12.70 10.24
CA VAL A 112 9.46 -13.54 9.14
C VAL A 112 10.26 -14.84 9.13
N GLY A 113 9.59 -15.98 9.15
CA GLY A 113 10.24 -17.28 9.26
C GLY A 113 9.44 -18.40 8.57
N LYS A 114 10.00 -19.60 8.58
CA LYS A 114 9.29 -20.81 8.19
C LYS A 114 8.56 -21.35 9.41
N ASP A 115 7.24 -21.51 9.36
CA ASP A 115 6.54 -22.19 10.44
C ASP A 115 6.93 -23.67 10.48
N SER A 116 7.29 -24.15 11.67
CA SER A 116 7.64 -25.54 11.95
C SER A 116 6.49 -26.54 11.71
N SER A 117 5.22 -26.09 11.73
CA SER A 117 4.06 -26.98 11.57
C SER A 117 3.60 -27.13 10.11
N THR A 118 3.43 -26.02 9.39
CA THR A 118 2.94 -25.96 8.00
C THR A 118 4.06 -25.95 6.96
N THR A 119 5.30 -25.61 7.35
CA THR A 119 6.48 -25.44 6.49
C THR A 119 6.42 -24.27 5.48
N THR A 120 5.38 -23.44 5.54
CA THR A 120 5.21 -22.22 4.74
C THR A 120 5.76 -20.99 5.48
N ILE A 121 5.77 -19.82 4.84
CA ILE A 121 6.26 -18.58 5.47
C ILE A 121 5.17 -18.00 6.38
N ARG A 122 5.54 -17.57 7.58
CA ARG A 122 4.67 -16.89 8.55
C ARG A 122 5.40 -15.74 9.24
N VAL A 123 4.67 -14.88 9.93
CA VAL A 123 5.16 -13.63 10.54
C VAL A 123 4.74 -13.52 12.00
N THR A 124 5.50 -12.78 12.82
CA THR A 124 5.15 -12.54 14.24
C THR A 124 4.38 -11.24 14.47
N SER A 125 3.90 -10.54 13.43
CA SER A 125 3.15 -9.30 13.62
C SER A 125 1.70 -9.58 14.01
N THR A 126 1.19 -8.80 14.96
CA THR A 126 -0.19 -8.83 15.45
C THR A 126 -1.04 -7.70 14.86
N ASP A 127 -0.57 -7.01 13.81
CA ASP A 127 -1.40 -6.05 13.08
C ASP A 127 -2.56 -6.77 12.39
N ASP A 128 -3.73 -6.12 12.31
CA ASP A 128 -4.93 -6.66 11.68
C ASP A 128 -4.67 -7.17 10.24
N TYR A 129 -3.76 -6.52 9.50
CA TYR A 129 -3.30 -6.87 8.14
C TYR A 129 -2.64 -8.25 8.00
N PHE A 130 -2.06 -8.81 9.07
CA PHE A 130 -1.50 -10.17 9.04
C PHE A 130 -2.42 -11.19 9.72
N LEU A 131 -3.33 -10.71 10.58
CA LEU A 131 -4.34 -11.54 11.23
C LEU A 131 -5.52 -11.86 10.30
N SER A 132 -5.85 -10.96 9.36
CA SER A 132 -6.81 -11.17 8.27
C SER A 132 -6.52 -12.44 7.48
N ASP A 133 -5.26 -12.65 7.14
CA ASP A 133 -4.79 -13.71 6.24
C ASP A 133 -4.24 -14.92 7.01
N ALA A 134 -4.49 -14.97 8.33
CA ALA A 134 -4.02 -16.03 9.24
C ALA A 134 -2.49 -16.25 9.19
N LEU A 135 -1.71 -15.18 8.97
CA LEU A 135 -0.26 -15.24 8.79
C LEU A 135 0.54 -15.18 10.11
N TYR A 136 -0.11 -14.85 11.24
CA TYR A 136 0.55 -14.76 12.54
C TYR A 136 0.90 -16.13 13.13
N VAL A 137 2.15 -16.28 13.59
CA VAL A 137 2.55 -17.34 14.53
C VAL A 137 3.51 -16.80 15.61
N PRO A 138 3.55 -17.43 16.81
CA PRO A 138 4.56 -17.14 17.83
C PRO A 138 6.00 -17.35 17.35
N LEU A 139 6.94 -16.58 17.93
CA LEU A 139 8.35 -16.57 17.51
C LEU A 139 9.06 -17.92 17.71
N ASP A 140 8.66 -18.72 18.70
CA ASP A 140 9.25 -20.04 18.98
C ASP A 140 8.80 -21.14 18.01
N GLN A 141 7.75 -20.88 17.22
CA GLN A 141 7.29 -21.75 16.13
C GLN A 141 8.00 -21.45 14.80
N LEU A 142 8.74 -20.34 14.71
CA LEU A 142 9.48 -19.94 13.50
C LEU A 142 10.89 -20.56 13.44
N GLU A 143 11.12 -21.35 12.40
CA GLU A 143 12.45 -21.73 11.94
C GLU A 143 13.11 -20.59 11.14
N ASN A 144 14.41 -20.40 11.35
CA ASN A 144 15.24 -19.44 10.65
C ASN A 144 14.64 -18.01 10.56
N PRO A 145 14.18 -17.38 11.65
CA PRO A 145 13.56 -16.07 11.59
C PRO A 145 14.49 -15.00 11.00
N LYS A 146 13.87 -14.03 10.33
CA LYS A 146 14.48 -12.82 9.75
C LYS A 146 13.76 -11.61 10.33
N GLU A 147 14.50 -10.71 10.94
CA GLU A 147 13.95 -9.46 11.46
C GLU A 147 13.61 -8.50 10.31
N LEU A 148 12.41 -7.95 10.34
CA LEU A 148 11.92 -6.88 9.48
C LEU A 148 11.56 -5.68 10.35
N GLN A 149 12.09 -4.52 9.97
CA GLN A 149 11.71 -3.22 10.51
C GLN A 149 10.86 -2.49 9.46
N LEU A 150 9.59 -2.26 9.77
CA LEU A 150 8.62 -1.58 8.91
C LEU A 150 8.34 -0.18 9.47
N ASN A 151 8.51 0.84 8.63
CA ASN A 151 8.09 2.21 8.93
C ASN A 151 6.89 2.55 8.05
N VAL A 152 5.73 2.76 8.66
CA VAL A 152 4.51 3.17 7.97
C VAL A 152 4.39 4.69 8.09
N ILE A 153 4.52 5.38 6.96
CA ILE A 153 4.66 6.84 6.89
C ILE A 153 3.62 7.42 5.94
N ARG A 154 2.64 8.13 6.49
CA ARG A 154 1.66 8.89 5.70
C ARG A 154 2.34 10.02 4.91
N VAL A 155 1.91 10.21 3.67
CA VAL A 155 2.26 11.36 2.82
C VAL A 155 1.00 12.20 2.57
N ASP A 156 1.08 13.49 2.88
CA ASP A 156 0.01 14.45 2.59
C ASP A 156 0.34 15.28 1.32
N PRO A 157 -0.66 15.66 0.49
CA PRO A 157 -0.45 16.51 -0.68
C PRO A 157 0.07 17.90 -0.28
N VAL A 158 1.11 18.38 -0.97
CA VAL A 158 1.73 19.67 -0.68
C VAL A 158 1.14 20.79 -1.52
N ASP A 159 0.67 21.85 -0.88
CA ASP A 159 0.25 23.08 -1.56
C ASP A 159 1.34 23.62 -2.48
N SER A 160 1.01 23.79 -3.76
CA SER A 160 1.93 24.27 -4.81
C SER A 160 2.55 25.65 -4.54
N SER A 161 1.97 26.42 -3.62
CA SER A 161 2.52 27.69 -3.10
C SER A 161 3.79 27.51 -2.24
N GLN A 162 4.09 26.31 -1.76
CA GLN A 162 5.26 26.02 -0.91
C GLN A 162 6.57 25.84 -1.69
N LYS A 163 6.56 25.80 -3.03
CA LYS A 163 7.77 25.85 -3.86
C LYS A 163 8.46 27.23 -3.72
N ARG A 164 9.21 27.42 -2.64
CA ARG A 164 10.14 28.55 -2.48
C ARG A 164 11.17 28.47 -3.60
N THR A 165 11.14 29.44 -4.51
CA THR A 165 12.22 29.63 -5.47
C THR A 165 13.56 29.78 -4.74
N PRO A 166 14.66 29.19 -5.24
CA PRO A 166 15.97 29.44 -4.68
C PRO A 166 16.27 30.93 -4.80
N GLU A 167 16.46 31.62 -3.66
CA GLU A 167 16.77 33.05 -3.64
C GLU A 167 18.12 33.31 -4.32
N ASN A 168 18.06 33.68 -5.59
CA ASN A 168 19.23 34.07 -6.36
C ASN A 168 19.70 35.43 -5.84
N GLY A 169 20.66 35.41 -4.90
CA GLY A 169 20.99 36.55 -4.05
C GLY A 169 21.50 37.76 -4.83
N GLN A 170 20.71 38.84 -4.85
CA GLN A 170 21.20 40.19 -5.12
C GLN A 170 20.69 41.19 -4.08
N SER A 171 21.66 41.74 -3.35
CA SER A 171 21.50 42.78 -2.33
C SER A 171 20.85 44.05 -2.91
N GLY A 172 19.74 44.48 -2.30
CA GLY A 172 18.97 45.67 -2.71
C GLY A 172 18.44 46.46 -1.51
N ALA A 173 19.33 46.99 -0.68
CA ALA A 173 18.94 47.71 0.54
C ALA A 173 18.12 49.00 0.28
N LYS A 174 16.87 49.06 0.76
CA LYS A 174 16.11 50.31 1.00
C LYS A 174 15.21 50.22 2.23
N ILE A 175 15.47 51.09 3.21
CA ILE A 175 14.56 51.47 4.31
C ILE A 175 13.87 52.78 3.89
N PRO A 176 12.57 53.01 4.19
CA PRO A 176 12.30 54.03 5.22
C PRO A 176 11.03 53.81 6.09
N LYS A 177 11.24 53.85 7.41
CA LYS A 177 10.48 54.60 8.45
C LYS A 177 8.93 54.71 8.39
N SER A 178 8.30 54.06 9.37
CA SER A 178 7.40 54.65 10.39
C SER A 178 6.82 56.06 10.18
N ALA A 179 5.49 56.17 10.25
CA ALA A 179 4.79 57.27 10.92
C ALA A 179 3.43 56.77 11.49
N VAL A 180 3.13 57.15 12.74
CA VAL A 180 1.87 56.87 13.45
C VAL A 180 0.84 57.96 13.14
N LYS A 181 -0.45 57.62 13.05
CA LYS A 181 -1.55 58.45 13.61
C LYS A 181 -2.92 57.76 13.69
N GLU A 182 -3.54 57.92 14.86
CA GLU A 182 -4.98 57.91 15.15
C GLU A 182 -5.71 58.94 14.24
N GLU A 183 -7.03 59.01 14.06
CA GLU A 183 -8.22 58.35 14.63
C GLU A 183 -9.38 58.68 13.65
N ASN A 184 -10.48 57.92 13.63
CA ASN A 184 -11.87 58.43 13.78
C ASN A 184 -12.94 57.41 13.35
N ASP A 185 -14.05 57.47 14.09
CA ASP A 185 -15.22 56.59 14.04
C ASP A 185 -16.38 57.24 13.24
N VAL A 186 -16.98 56.52 12.29
CA VAL A 186 -18.31 56.85 11.75
C VAL A 186 -19.09 55.57 11.42
N GLN A 187 -20.10 55.31 12.22
CA GLN A 187 -21.11 54.26 12.03
C GLN A 187 -22.25 54.72 11.12
N LEU A 188 -22.70 53.91 10.16
CA LEU A 188 -24.02 54.06 9.51
C LEU A 188 -24.57 52.70 9.02
N LYS A 189 -25.89 52.51 9.19
CA LYS A 189 -26.64 51.25 9.01
C LYS A 189 -27.34 51.18 7.64
N ARG A 190 -27.85 49.98 7.31
CA ARG A 190 -28.99 49.58 6.42
C ARG A 190 -28.57 48.59 5.32
N ASP A 191 -29.34 47.55 4.96
CA ASP A 191 -30.62 46.99 5.45
C ASP A 191 -30.68 45.47 5.21
N THR A 192 -31.53 44.74 5.94
CA THR A 192 -31.91 43.32 5.73
C THR A 192 -33.08 43.22 4.72
N PRO A 193 -33.45 42.06 4.11
CA PRO A 193 -34.25 41.05 4.85
C PRO A 193 -34.21 39.55 4.40
N CYS A 194 -34.59 38.66 5.33
CA CYS A 194 -35.31 37.37 5.13
C CYS A 194 -34.58 36.15 4.48
N THR A 195 -34.87 34.87 4.82
CA THR A 195 -35.68 34.21 5.90
C THR A 195 -35.42 32.69 5.94
N SER A 196 -35.52 32.04 7.12
CA SER A 196 -35.97 30.63 7.40
C SER A 196 -35.25 29.43 6.71
N SER A 197 -35.21 28.19 7.19
CA SER A 197 -35.39 27.46 8.48
C SER A 197 -35.20 25.95 8.14
N SER A 198 -34.83 24.98 8.98
CA SER A 198 -34.56 24.88 10.44
C SER A 198 -33.62 23.68 10.71
N GLN A 199 -33.13 23.50 11.94
CA GLN A 199 -32.53 22.23 12.42
C GLN A 199 -33.62 21.22 12.89
N PRO A 200 -33.22 20.05 13.41
CA PRO A 200 -33.22 19.94 14.88
C PRO A 200 -31.90 19.47 15.50
N LEU A 201 -31.76 19.75 16.79
CA LEU A 201 -30.67 19.41 17.71
C LEU A 201 -31.17 18.39 18.74
N ASP A 202 -30.26 17.59 19.30
CA ASP A 202 -30.03 17.38 20.75
C ASP A 202 -28.99 16.24 20.92
N GLY A 203 -28.05 16.25 21.87
CA GLY A 203 -27.71 17.30 22.85
C GLY A 203 -27.28 16.72 24.21
N SER A 204 -26.00 16.83 24.58
CA SER A 204 -25.54 16.92 25.98
C SER A 204 -24.04 17.25 26.09
N THR A 205 -23.70 18.05 27.10
CA THR A 205 -22.37 18.63 27.32
C THR A 205 -21.88 18.37 28.76
N ALA A 206 -20.56 18.26 28.93
CA ALA A 206 -19.89 18.47 30.20
C ALA A 206 -18.47 19.01 29.95
N SER A 207 -18.14 20.18 30.53
CA SER A 207 -16.86 20.85 30.33
C SER A 207 -15.78 20.37 31.31
N GLY A 208 -14.54 20.27 30.82
CA GLY A 208 -13.34 20.13 31.66
C GLY A 208 -12.15 20.84 31.03
N ASN A 209 -11.75 22.00 31.56
CA ASN A 209 -10.61 22.75 31.06
C ASN A 209 -9.29 22.03 31.39
N GLY A 210 -8.58 21.55 30.36
CA GLY A 210 -7.20 21.09 30.44
C GLY A 210 -6.38 21.70 29.31
N SER A 211 -5.62 22.75 29.58
CA SER A 211 -4.78 23.43 28.59
C SER A 211 -3.51 22.62 28.30
N HIS A 212 -3.63 21.63 27.42
CA HIS A 212 -2.50 21.00 26.75
C HIS A 212 -2.69 21.11 25.24
N THR A 213 -2.32 22.27 24.69
CA THR A 213 -2.06 22.43 23.25
C THR A 213 -0.79 21.66 22.89
N VAL A 214 -0.91 20.33 22.78
CA VAL A 214 -0.03 19.57 21.90
C VAL A 214 -0.43 20.02 20.50
N THR A 215 0.40 20.86 19.88
CA THR A 215 0.32 21.11 18.44
C THR A 215 0.33 19.75 17.76
N LYS A 216 -0.71 19.41 16.97
CA LYS A 216 -0.64 18.25 16.06
C LYS A 216 0.66 18.42 15.28
N ALA A 217 1.59 17.49 15.47
CA ALA A 217 2.79 17.47 14.68
C ALA A 217 2.41 17.30 13.21
N ASP A 218 3.25 17.83 12.34
CA ASP A 218 3.05 17.87 10.89
C ASP A 218 3.42 16.49 10.29
N VAL A 219 2.71 15.44 10.71
CA VAL A 219 3.15 14.04 10.60
C VAL A 219 3.37 13.60 9.16
N GLY A 220 2.55 14.08 8.21
CA GLY A 220 2.65 13.76 6.79
C GLY A 220 3.43 14.77 5.94
N SER A 221 4.12 15.75 6.56
CA SER A 221 4.89 16.73 5.78
C SER A 221 6.27 16.23 5.38
N THR A 222 6.78 16.80 4.28
CA THR A 222 8.01 16.37 3.60
C THR A 222 9.24 16.43 4.51
N SER A 223 9.30 17.36 5.48
CA SER A 223 10.35 17.39 6.49
C SER A 223 10.24 16.23 7.48
N CYS A 224 9.04 15.89 7.97
CA CYS A 224 8.82 14.76 8.88
C CYS A 224 9.15 13.43 8.17
N ILE A 225 8.71 13.27 6.92
CA ILE A 225 9.04 12.11 6.06
C ILE A 225 10.56 11.98 5.90
N THR A 226 11.24 13.08 5.54
CA THR A 226 12.71 13.10 5.38
C THR A 226 13.43 12.71 6.67
N GLU A 227 13.03 13.26 7.83
CA GLU A 227 13.64 12.94 9.13
C GLU A 227 13.48 11.45 9.48
N ARG A 228 12.30 10.87 9.26
CA ARG A 228 12.03 9.43 9.47
C ARG A 228 12.85 8.54 8.53
N LEU A 229 12.92 8.88 7.24
CA LEU A 229 13.69 8.13 6.27
C LEU A 229 15.19 8.17 6.56
N LEU A 230 15.75 9.35 6.89
CA LEU A 230 17.17 9.51 7.22
C LEU A 230 17.55 8.93 8.59
N ALA A 231 16.60 8.66 9.48
CA ALA A 231 16.84 7.89 10.71
C ALA A 231 17.16 6.42 10.41
N VAL A 232 16.72 5.89 9.26
CA VAL A 232 16.92 4.50 8.85
C VAL A 232 17.92 4.36 7.69
N ILE A 233 17.97 5.30 6.76
CA ILE A 233 18.80 5.26 5.53
C ILE A 233 19.93 6.29 5.66
N GLU A 234 21.15 5.82 5.89
CA GLU A 234 22.32 6.70 5.97
C GLU A 234 22.72 7.23 4.57
N GLN A 235 23.41 8.37 4.52
CA GLN A 235 23.80 9.02 3.25
C GLN A 235 24.63 8.13 2.29
N SER A 236 25.30 7.09 2.81
CA SER A 236 26.08 6.13 2.03
C SER A 236 25.35 4.83 1.68
N ASP A 237 24.14 4.63 2.19
CA ASP A 237 23.45 3.35 2.06
C ASP A 237 22.91 3.08 0.65
N PRO A 238 23.03 1.84 0.15
CA PRO A 238 22.15 1.37 -0.91
C PRO A 238 20.72 1.24 -0.39
N PHE A 239 19.78 1.90 -1.05
CA PHE A 239 18.37 1.57 -0.95
C PHE A 239 17.74 1.40 -2.34
N ILE A 240 16.60 0.73 -2.35
CA ILE A 240 15.67 0.61 -3.48
C ILE A 240 14.62 1.70 -3.30
N LEU A 241 14.34 2.47 -4.36
CA LEU A 241 13.14 3.29 -4.44
C LEU A 241 12.15 2.54 -5.33
N ASP A 242 11.01 2.19 -4.76
CA ASP A 242 9.93 1.45 -5.40
C ASP A 242 8.67 2.33 -5.36
N ILE A 243 7.91 2.35 -6.47
CA ILE A 243 6.80 3.27 -6.67
C ILE A 243 5.70 2.56 -7.46
N ASP A 244 4.56 2.27 -6.84
CA ASP A 244 3.33 2.09 -7.62
C ASP A 244 2.80 3.46 -8.05
N LEU A 245 2.16 3.52 -9.22
CA LEU A 245 1.48 4.73 -9.69
C LEU A 245 0.12 4.94 -9.02
N ASP A 246 -0.48 3.90 -8.44
CA ASP A 246 -1.71 4.00 -7.66
C ASP A 246 -1.56 4.87 -6.40
N PHE A 247 -0.33 5.04 -5.90
CA PHE A 247 0.03 5.96 -4.81
C PHE A 247 -0.45 7.40 -5.08
N PHE A 248 -0.56 7.77 -6.37
CA PHE A 248 -1.00 9.09 -6.79
C PHE A 248 -2.51 9.15 -7.08
N SER A 249 -3.14 8.02 -7.42
CA SER A 249 -4.58 7.89 -7.69
C SER A 249 -4.96 6.42 -7.71
N CYS A 250 -5.85 5.99 -6.82
CA CYS A 250 -6.16 4.57 -6.60
C CYS A 250 -7.64 4.25 -6.79
N LYS A 251 -7.94 3.14 -7.45
CA LYS A 251 -9.27 2.58 -7.69
C LYS A 251 -9.31 1.17 -7.11
N ASN A 252 -10.15 0.95 -6.10
CA ASN A 252 -10.62 -0.41 -5.78
C ASN A 252 -11.52 -0.90 -6.92
N PRO A 253 -11.13 -1.94 -7.70
CA PRO A 253 -11.89 -2.38 -8.87
C PRO A 253 -13.18 -3.12 -8.49
N PHE A 254 -13.19 -3.83 -7.36
CA PHE A 254 -14.36 -4.59 -6.88
C PHE A 254 -15.58 -3.70 -6.59
N LYS A 255 -15.38 -2.42 -6.26
CA LYS A 255 -16.45 -1.43 -6.09
C LYS A 255 -17.23 -1.12 -7.36
N GLU A 256 -16.68 -1.37 -8.54
CA GLU A 256 -17.39 -1.22 -9.82
C GLU A 256 -18.05 -2.53 -10.27
N MET A 257 -17.47 -3.68 -9.90
CA MET A 257 -18.03 -5.00 -10.22
C MET A 257 -19.32 -5.27 -9.43
N TYR A 258 -19.32 -5.02 -8.11
CA TYR A 258 -20.37 -5.43 -7.19
C TYR A 258 -21.26 -4.28 -6.73
N THR A 259 -22.53 -4.56 -6.48
CA THR A 259 -23.45 -3.58 -5.88
C THR A 259 -23.13 -3.37 -4.40
N GLN A 260 -23.58 -2.25 -3.84
CA GLN A 260 -23.46 -1.98 -2.40
C GLN A 260 -24.11 -3.07 -1.51
N GLU A 261 -25.15 -3.76 -1.98
CA GLU A 261 -25.74 -4.90 -1.24
C GLU A 261 -24.83 -6.14 -1.31
N GLU A 262 -24.30 -6.47 -2.49
CA GLU A 262 -23.36 -7.59 -2.66
C GLU A 262 -22.08 -7.37 -1.84
N TYR A 263 -21.54 -6.15 -1.84
CA TYR A 263 -20.37 -5.78 -1.04
C TYR A 263 -20.64 -5.88 0.47
N ALA A 264 -21.82 -5.44 0.94
CA ALA A 264 -22.22 -5.60 2.34
C ALA A 264 -22.42 -7.08 2.75
N LEU A 265 -22.86 -7.93 1.83
CA LEU A 265 -22.98 -9.38 2.05
C LEU A 265 -21.60 -10.08 2.07
N LEU A 266 -20.65 -9.63 1.24
CA LEU A 266 -19.25 -10.06 1.32
C LEU A 266 -18.62 -9.64 2.65
N GLN A 267 -18.79 -8.38 3.08
CA GLN A 267 -18.37 -7.92 4.40
C GLN A 267 -18.98 -8.78 5.53
N GLU A 268 -20.26 -9.16 5.45
CA GLU A 268 -20.88 -10.07 6.43
C GLU A 268 -20.20 -11.45 6.46
N LEU A 269 -19.95 -12.07 5.29
CA LEU A 269 -19.34 -13.40 5.17
C LEU A 269 -17.87 -13.45 5.62
N TYR A 270 -17.08 -12.44 5.23
CA TYR A 270 -15.63 -12.41 5.43
C TYR A 270 -15.21 -11.69 6.72
N SER A 271 -16.09 -10.95 7.39
CA SER A 271 -15.77 -10.34 8.68
C SER A 271 -15.28 -11.35 9.72
N PHE A 272 -14.25 -11.01 10.48
CA PHE A 272 -13.72 -11.85 11.56
C PHE A 272 -13.60 -11.08 12.89
N SER A 273 -13.63 -11.84 13.98
CA SER A 273 -13.51 -11.27 15.34
C SER A 273 -12.06 -11.08 15.72
N ARG A 274 -11.56 -9.86 15.46
CA ARG A 274 -10.21 -9.37 15.82
C ARG A 274 -9.90 -9.47 17.32
N PRO A 275 -8.62 -9.64 17.70
CA PRO A 275 -8.18 -9.60 19.09
C PRO A 275 -8.33 -8.19 19.70
N GLN A 276 -8.24 -8.10 21.02
CA GLN A 276 -8.11 -6.82 21.71
C GLN A 276 -6.64 -6.39 21.73
N ARG A 277 -6.38 -5.09 21.91
CA ARG A 277 -4.99 -4.55 21.87
C ARG A 277 -4.04 -5.15 22.90
N ASP A 278 -4.58 -5.65 24.01
CA ASP A 278 -3.83 -6.27 25.11
C ASP A 278 -4.09 -7.79 25.17
N SER A 279 -4.47 -8.42 24.04
CA SER A 279 -4.66 -9.87 23.96
C SER A 279 -3.34 -10.62 24.19
N ASP A 280 -3.44 -11.75 24.88
CA ASP A 280 -2.32 -12.68 25.07
C ASP A 280 -2.14 -13.60 23.85
N GLU A 281 -1.05 -14.37 23.86
CA GLU A 281 -0.67 -15.28 22.78
C GLU A 281 -1.72 -16.38 22.53
N GLU A 282 -2.40 -16.84 23.58
CA GLU A 282 -3.50 -17.83 23.48
C GLU A 282 -4.70 -17.23 22.72
N GLN A 283 -5.10 -16.00 23.04
CA GLN A 283 -6.17 -15.29 22.32
C GLN A 283 -5.80 -14.96 20.86
N LEU A 284 -4.52 -14.73 20.56
CA LEU A 284 -4.04 -14.53 19.19
C LEU A 284 -4.08 -15.83 18.38
N LEU A 285 -3.62 -16.94 18.96
CA LEU A 285 -3.71 -18.28 18.35
C LEU A 285 -5.17 -18.69 18.11
N ASP A 286 -6.05 -18.52 19.11
CA ASP A 286 -7.51 -18.71 18.97
C ASP A 286 -8.11 -17.84 17.86
N CYS A 287 -7.56 -16.66 17.59
CA CYS A 287 -8.00 -15.79 16.51
C CYS A 287 -7.56 -16.32 15.13
N VAL A 288 -6.30 -16.70 15.01
CA VAL A 288 -5.74 -17.27 13.77
C VAL A 288 -6.42 -18.59 13.44
N GLU A 289 -6.58 -19.52 14.38
CA GLU A 289 -7.25 -20.80 14.13
C GLU A 289 -8.70 -20.62 13.64
N ARG A 290 -9.47 -19.73 14.28
CA ARG A 290 -10.84 -19.40 13.83
C ARG A 290 -10.86 -18.74 12.46
N ARG A 291 -9.85 -17.92 12.13
CA ARG A 291 -9.76 -17.25 10.83
C ARG A 291 -9.36 -18.23 9.72
N THR A 292 -8.39 -19.11 9.96
CA THR A 292 -7.99 -20.18 9.03
C THR A 292 -9.20 -21.02 8.64
N HIS A 293 -9.93 -21.58 9.63
CA HIS A 293 -11.12 -22.39 9.33
C HIS A 293 -12.21 -21.61 8.58
N GLN A 294 -12.40 -20.31 8.87
CA GLN A 294 -13.36 -19.47 8.14
C GLN A 294 -12.94 -19.30 6.67
N LEU A 295 -11.66 -19.07 6.40
CA LEU A 295 -11.12 -18.91 5.04
C LEU A 295 -11.20 -20.23 4.27
N GLU A 296 -10.84 -21.37 4.89
CA GLU A 296 -10.97 -22.70 4.30
C GLU A 296 -12.45 -23.05 3.97
N ASP A 297 -13.38 -22.77 4.89
CA ASP A 297 -14.82 -22.96 4.66
C ASP A 297 -15.36 -22.06 3.53
N LEU A 298 -14.82 -20.84 3.38
CA LEU A 298 -15.18 -19.90 2.30
C LEU A 298 -14.61 -20.37 0.96
N GLU A 299 -13.32 -20.69 0.89
CA GLU A 299 -12.66 -21.22 -0.32
C GLU A 299 -13.39 -22.47 -0.83
N ALA A 300 -13.66 -23.44 0.05
CA ALA A 300 -14.38 -24.65 -0.28
C ALA A 300 -15.83 -24.39 -0.75
N ALA A 301 -16.53 -23.44 -0.13
CA ALA A 301 -17.89 -23.05 -0.53
C ALA A 301 -17.91 -22.37 -1.91
N PHE A 302 -16.98 -21.45 -2.19
CA PHE A 302 -16.91 -20.78 -3.49
C PHE A 302 -16.43 -21.73 -4.60
N ALA A 303 -15.50 -22.64 -4.32
CA ALA A 303 -15.12 -23.70 -5.24
C ALA A 303 -16.29 -24.64 -5.59
N GLU A 304 -17.17 -24.96 -4.63
CA GLU A 304 -18.37 -25.74 -4.94
C GLU A 304 -19.41 -24.94 -5.76
N LEU A 305 -19.51 -23.62 -5.56
CA LEU A 305 -20.40 -22.77 -6.37
C LEU A 305 -19.96 -22.62 -7.84
N VAL A 306 -18.66 -22.77 -8.14
CA VAL A 306 -18.16 -22.86 -9.52
C VAL A 306 -18.72 -24.10 -10.24
N GLU A 307 -18.90 -25.22 -9.53
CA GLU A 307 -19.41 -26.48 -10.08
C GLU A 307 -20.95 -26.58 -10.06
N ASP A 308 -21.62 -26.16 -8.98
CA ASP A 308 -23.08 -26.15 -8.85
C ASP A 308 -23.60 -25.02 -7.92
N ASP A 309 -24.18 -23.99 -8.53
CA ASP A 309 -24.85 -22.89 -7.82
C ASP A 309 -26.39 -23.08 -7.71
N GLY A 310 -26.83 -24.35 -7.74
CA GLY A 310 -28.21 -24.76 -7.57
C GLY A 310 -28.74 -24.54 -6.15
N GLN A 311 -30.05 -24.26 -6.04
CA GLN A 311 -30.72 -23.89 -4.78
C GLN A 311 -30.41 -24.83 -3.60
N GLY A 312 -30.39 -26.15 -3.83
CA GLY A 312 -30.12 -27.14 -2.79
C GLY A 312 -28.67 -27.14 -2.29
N THR A 313 -27.72 -26.81 -3.16
CA THR A 313 -26.29 -26.68 -2.83
C THR A 313 -26.06 -25.38 -2.05
N VAL A 314 -26.64 -24.26 -2.50
CA VAL A 314 -26.59 -22.97 -1.80
C VAL A 314 -27.26 -23.04 -0.42
N GLU A 315 -28.42 -23.68 -0.29
CA GLU A 315 -29.09 -23.89 1.01
C GLU A 315 -28.28 -24.76 1.97
N ARG A 316 -27.57 -25.78 1.45
CA ARG A 316 -26.70 -26.64 2.26
C ARG A 316 -25.46 -25.88 2.73
N LEU A 317 -24.79 -25.14 1.84
CA LEU A 317 -23.62 -24.31 2.19
C LEU A 317 -23.99 -23.25 3.23
N ALA A 318 -25.12 -22.56 3.05
CA ALA A 318 -25.61 -21.55 4.00
C ALA A 318 -26.11 -22.09 5.35
N ALA A 319 -26.21 -23.41 5.51
CA ALA A 319 -26.46 -24.04 6.81
C ALA A 319 -25.20 -24.11 7.70
N ASN A 320 -24.01 -23.93 7.12
CA ASN A 320 -22.77 -23.83 7.89
C ASN A 320 -22.76 -22.56 8.75
N PRO A 321 -22.10 -22.56 9.93
CA PRO A 321 -21.90 -21.35 10.72
C PRO A 321 -21.27 -20.21 9.89
N GLY A 322 -21.71 -18.97 10.10
CA GLY A 322 -21.24 -17.80 9.33
C GLY A 322 -21.89 -17.63 7.94
N MET A 323 -22.21 -18.71 7.23
CA MET A 323 -22.57 -18.69 5.79
C MET A 323 -24.00 -18.22 5.43
N LYS A 324 -24.78 -17.69 6.39
CA LYS A 324 -26.22 -17.43 6.19
C LYS A 324 -26.54 -16.42 5.09
N SER A 325 -25.67 -15.44 4.88
CA SER A 325 -25.78 -14.41 3.85
C SER A 325 -25.53 -14.95 2.44
N LEU A 326 -24.92 -16.13 2.28
CA LEU A 326 -24.56 -16.73 0.99
C LEU A 326 -25.79 -16.91 0.07
N VAL A 327 -26.94 -17.33 0.61
CA VAL A 327 -28.20 -17.42 -0.16
C VAL A 327 -28.59 -16.09 -0.79
N ARG A 328 -28.45 -14.98 -0.05
CA ARG A 328 -28.77 -13.64 -0.55
C ARG A 328 -27.75 -13.17 -1.58
N LEU A 329 -26.46 -13.43 -1.33
CA LEU A 329 -25.37 -13.07 -2.24
C LEU A 329 -25.54 -13.78 -3.59
N VAL A 330 -25.64 -15.11 -3.59
CA VAL A 330 -25.86 -15.92 -4.79
C VAL A 330 -27.14 -15.49 -5.52
N HIS A 331 -28.23 -15.23 -4.80
CA HIS A 331 -29.46 -14.73 -5.43
C HIS A 331 -29.29 -13.36 -6.10
N SER A 332 -28.59 -12.41 -5.48
CA SER A 332 -28.31 -11.09 -6.07
C SER A 332 -27.46 -11.22 -7.34
N LEU A 333 -26.35 -11.97 -7.26
CA LEU A 333 -25.45 -12.20 -8.38
C LEU A 333 -26.18 -12.84 -9.57
N LYS A 334 -26.99 -13.89 -9.32
CA LYS A 334 -27.76 -14.60 -10.36
C LYS A 334 -28.89 -13.76 -10.99
N ASN A 335 -29.35 -12.70 -10.31
CA ASN A 335 -30.28 -11.73 -10.91
C ASN A 335 -29.59 -10.76 -11.89
N ARG A 336 -28.26 -10.58 -11.78
CA ARG A 336 -27.44 -9.71 -12.66
C ARG A 336 -26.78 -10.48 -13.81
N THR A 337 -26.27 -11.69 -13.55
CA THR A 337 -25.59 -12.54 -14.52
C THR A 337 -26.06 -13.99 -14.40
N GLN A 338 -26.22 -14.69 -15.53
CA GLN A 338 -26.66 -16.10 -15.54
C GLN A 338 -25.63 -17.05 -14.90
N SER A 339 -24.36 -16.69 -14.99
CA SER A 339 -23.21 -17.41 -14.45
C SER A 339 -22.31 -16.39 -13.74
N PRO A 340 -22.43 -16.24 -12.41
CA PRO A 340 -21.50 -15.43 -11.63
C PRO A 340 -20.08 -15.99 -11.70
N ASP A 341 -19.10 -15.09 -11.72
CA ASP A 341 -17.70 -15.44 -11.55
C ASP A 341 -17.43 -15.63 -10.05
N TYR A 342 -17.61 -16.86 -9.56
CA TYR A 342 -17.48 -17.17 -8.13
C TYR A 342 -16.03 -17.11 -7.63
N GLU A 343 -15.04 -17.27 -8.52
CA GLU A 343 -13.62 -17.07 -8.19
C GLU A 343 -13.39 -15.58 -7.91
N MET A 344 -13.83 -14.68 -8.80
CA MET A 344 -13.74 -13.24 -8.59
C MET A 344 -14.54 -12.75 -7.38
N VAL A 345 -15.71 -13.36 -7.09
CA VAL A 345 -16.50 -13.05 -5.87
C VAL A 345 -15.75 -13.47 -4.60
N HIS A 346 -15.02 -14.60 -4.63
CA HIS A 346 -14.16 -15.02 -3.52
C HIS A 346 -13.01 -14.03 -3.30
N GLN A 347 -12.29 -13.67 -4.37
CA GLN A 347 -11.21 -12.67 -4.32
C GLN A 347 -11.68 -11.33 -3.77
N ALA A 348 -12.81 -10.80 -4.27
CA ALA A 348 -13.41 -9.59 -3.73
C ALA A 348 -13.72 -9.71 -2.23
N GLY A 349 -14.23 -10.85 -1.79
CA GLY A 349 -14.53 -11.14 -0.38
C GLY A 349 -13.32 -11.10 0.54
N LEU A 350 -12.18 -11.68 0.11
CA LEU A 350 -10.92 -11.65 0.86
C LEU A 350 -10.49 -10.20 1.19
N THR A 351 -10.85 -9.24 0.34
CA THR A 351 -10.51 -7.81 0.49
C THR A 351 -11.52 -6.96 1.29
N CYS A 352 -12.49 -7.61 1.96
CA CYS A 352 -13.64 -6.97 2.60
C CYS A 352 -13.72 -7.18 4.14
N ASP A 353 -12.67 -7.67 4.79
CA ASP A 353 -12.79 -8.37 6.08
C ASP A 353 -12.53 -7.53 7.35
N TYR A 354 -11.48 -6.71 7.40
CA TYR A 354 -11.19 -5.78 8.50
C TYR A 354 -11.02 -4.32 8.05
N SER A 355 -10.48 -4.12 6.84
CA SER A 355 -10.31 -2.83 6.18
C SER A 355 -10.74 -2.99 4.73
N GLU A 356 -11.39 -1.96 4.19
CA GLU A 356 -11.73 -1.90 2.77
C GLU A 356 -10.47 -1.54 1.96
N LEU A 357 -10.32 -2.09 0.75
CA LEU A 357 -9.24 -1.66 -0.15
C LEU A 357 -9.35 -0.16 -0.47
N PRO A 358 -8.21 0.55 -0.55
CA PRO A 358 -8.14 1.96 -0.90
C PRO A 358 -8.91 2.32 -2.18
N HIS A 359 -9.64 3.44 -2.16
CA HIS A 359 -10.33 3.96 -3.34
C HIS A 359 -10.40 5.48 -3.25
N HIS A 360 -9.58 6.15 -4.05
CA HIS A 360 -9.49 7.60 -4.18
C HIS A 360 -8.92 7.96 -5.56
N ILE A 361 -9.82 8.24 -6.52
CA ILE A 361 -9.43 8.73 -7.84
C ILE A 361 -9.12 10.23 -7.71
N SER A 362 -7.83 10.57 -7.69
CA SER A 362 -7.31 11.93 -7.50
C SER A 362 -7.61 12.85 -8.69
N SER A 363 -7.73 14.15 -8.43
CA SER A 363 -7.71 15.15 -9.51
C SER A 363 -6.29 15.39 -10.02
N GLU A 364 -6.15 15.96 -11.23
CA GLU A 364 -4.84 16.34 -11.79
C GLU A 364 -4.07 17.30 -10.87
N GLU A 365 -4.77 18.21 -10.18
CA GLU A 365 -4.17 19.10 -9.18
C GLU A 365 -3.63 18.32 -7.98
N GLU A 366 -4.38 17.34 -7.46
CA GLU A 366 -3.97 16.51 -6.32
C GLU A 366 -2.80 15.58 -6.68
N ILE A 367 -2.85 14.94 -7.85
CA ILE A 367 -1.71 14.20 -8.42
C ILE A 367 -0.47 15.10 -8.46
N GLN A 368 -0.60 16.34 -8.94
CA GLN A 368 0.54 17.26 -9.01
C GLN A 368 1.03 17.73 -7.62
N GLN A 369 0.16 17.82 -6.62
CA GLN A 369 0.52 18.08 -5.22
C GLN A 369 1.27 16.88 -4.59
N MET A 370 0.83 15.65 -4.86
CA MET A 370 1.49 14.41 -4.41
C MET A 370 2.85 14.22 -5.09
N ILE A 371 2.95 14.41 -6.41
CA ILE A 371 4.23 14.44 -7.16
C ILE A 371 5.18 15.50 -6.58
N THR A 372 4.65 16.65 -6.15
CA THR A 372 5.45 17.70 -5.48
C THR A 372 5.92 17.26 -4.08
N ALA A 373 5.07 16.57 -3.30
CA ALA A 373 5.45 16.02 -2.00
C ALA A 373 6.61 15.01 -2.15
N VAL A 374 6.49 14.08 -3.10
CA VAL A 374 7.52 13.09 -3.44
C VAL A 374 8.83 13.76 -3.87
N GLN A 375 8.76 14.75 -4.76
CA GLN A 375 9.93 15.53 -5.16
C GLN A 375 10.65 16.12 -3.92
N LEU A 376 9.91 16.81 -3.04
CA LEU A 376 10.48 17.58 -1.93
C LEU A 376 11.17 16.72 -0.85
N PHE A 377 10.67 15.52 -0.53
CA PHE A 377 11.41 14.64 0.39
C PHE A 377 12.58 13.95 -0.31
N LEU A 378 12.44 13.55 -1.58
CA LEU A 378 13.54 12.95 -2.35
C LEU A 378 14.71 13.92 -2.61
N GLU A 379 14.47 15.24 -2.66
CA GLU A 379 15.51 16.29 -2.73
C GLU A 379 16.55 16.19 -1.60
N ASN A 380 16.16 15.64 -0.44
CA ASN A 380 17.01 15.53 0.75
C ASN A 380 17.53 14.09 0.99
N MET A 381 17.11 13.13 0.18
CA MET A 381 17.54 11.73 0.28
C MET A 381 18.84 11.46 -0.50
N PRO A 382 19.63 10.44 -0.11
CA PRO A 382 20.67 9.91 -0.98
C PRO A 382 20.10 9.41 -2.31
N LYS A 383 20.93 9.32 -3.35
CA LYS A 383 20.50 8.78 -4.65
C LYS A 383 20.21 7.26 -4.54
N PRO A 384 19.04 6.77 -4.96
CA PRO A 384 18.71 5.35 -4.94
C PRO A 384 19.67 4.53 -5.83
N THR A 385 19.82 3.23 -5.51
CA THR A 385 20.68 2.33 -6.31
C THR A 385 19.98 1.82 -7.57
N ILE A 386 18.66 1.69 -7.50
CA ILE A 386 17.72 1.32 -8.57
C ILE A 386 16.39 2.01 -8.28
N VAL A 387 15.62 2.31 -9.33
CA VAL A 387 14.20 2.61 -9.20
C VAL A 387 13.40 1.50 -9.87
N THR A 388 12.32 1.09 -9.23
CA THR A 388 11.28 0.21 -9.77
C THR A 388 9.96 0.96 -9.76
N ILE A 389 9.16 0.77 -10.82
CA ILE A 389 7.85 1.40 -10.99
C ILE A 389 6.87 0.32 -11.43
N SER A 390 5.81 0.09 -10.66
CA SER A 390 4.64 -0.67 -11.09
C SER A 390 3.66 0.27 -11.78
N ARG A 391 2.92 -0.20 -12.80
CA ARG A 391 1.91 0.62 -13.47
C ARG A 391 0.52 0.35 -12.96
N SER A 392 0.23 -0.89 -12.56
CA SER A 392 -1.03 -1.35 -11.99
C SER A 392 -2.24 -0.82 -12.78
N SER A 393 -2.15 -0.89 -14.11
CA SER A 393 -3.18 -0.37 -15.03
C SER A 393 -3.96 -1.47 -15.76
N LEU A 394 -3.44 -2.70 -15.79
CA LEU A 394 -4.18 -3.87 -16.27
C LEU A 394 -5.00 -4.58 -15.18
N ASP A 395 -4.62 -4.44 -13.92
CA ASP A 395 -5.40 -4.89 -12.73
C ASP A 395 -6.39 -3.82 -12.22
N GLU A 396 -6.43 -2.66 -12.89
CA GLU A 396 -7.29 -1.52 -12.64
C GLU A 396 -7.08 -0.75 -11.32
N TYR A 397 -5.96 -0.95 -10.59
CA TYR A 397 -5.71 -0.18 -9.36
C TYR A 397 -5.31 1.29 -9.62
N CYS A 398 -4.42 1.56 -10.56
CA CYS A 398 -4.16 2.89 -11.08
C CYS A 398 -5.10 3.18 -12.27
N PRO A 399 -5.91 4.26 -12.25
CA PRO A 399 -6.81 4.61 -13.35
C PRO A 399 -6.10 4.72 -14.71
N ALA A 400 -6.56 3.93 -15.69
CA ALA A 400 -5.90 3.76 -16.98
C ALA A 400 -5.83 5.06 -17.82
N GLU A 401 -6.71 6.03 -17.57
CA GLU A 401 -6.66 7.36 -18.17
C GLU A 401 -5.66 8.33 -17.50
N GLN A 402 -5.13 7.97 -16.32
CA GLN A 402 -4.17 8.77 -15.55
C GLN A 402 -2.77 8.16 -15.53
N VAL A 403 -2.63 6.83 -15.64
CA VAL A 403 -1.35 6.10 -15.51
C VAL A 403 -0.19 6.73 -16.31
N ASP A 404 -0.42 7.10 -17.57
CA ASP A 404 0.64 7.66 -18.43
C ASP A 404 1.02 9.10 -18.05
N SER A 405 0.11 9.94 -17.53
CA SER A 405 0.47 11.28 -17.06
C SER A 405 1.23 11.24 -15.73
N ILE A 406 0.80 10.34 -14.82
CA ILE A 406 1.48 10.09 -13.55
C ILE A 406 2.89 9.55 -13.81
N GLN A 407 3.03 8.46 -14.59
CA GLN A 407 4.31 7.84 -14.95
C GLN A 407 5.31 8.85 -15.53
N ASN A 408 4.87 9.69 -16.48
CA ASN A 408 5.73 10.71 -17.08
C ASN A 408 6.12 11.80 -16.07
N SER A 409 5.22 12.17 -15.15
CA SER A 409 5.50 13.12 -14.07
C SER A 409 6.51 12.57 -13.06
N VAL A 410 6.41 11.30 -12.67
CA VAL A 410 7.39 10.58 -11.83
C VAL A 410 8.76 10.57 -12.51
N LEU A 411 8.83 10.18 -13.80
CA LEU A 411 10.10 10.18 -14.56
C LEU A 411 10.73 11.59 -14.64
N ASN A 412 9.92 12.63 -14.83
CA ASN A 412 10.41 14.01 -14.87
C ASN A 412 11.04 14.46 -13.53
N ILE A 413 10.42 14.13 -12.37
CA ILE A 413 11.02 14.46 -11.08
C ILE A 413 12.29 13.62 -10.82
N LEU A 414 12.29 12.33 -11.18
CA LEU A 414 13.47 11.47 -11.02
C LEU A 414 14.66 11.95 -11.86
N GLU A 415 14.45 12.39 -13.10
CA GLU A 415 15.52 12.96 -13.94
C GLU A 415 15.99 14.32 -13.42
N SER A 416 15.07 15.16 -12.92
CA SER A 416 15.42 16.45 -12.29
C SER A 416 16.28 16.29 -11.04
N LEU A 417 16.03 15.26 -10.23
CA LEU A 417 16.72 15.02 -8.96
C LEU A 417 18.03 14.25 -9.14
N PHE A 418 18.02 13.20 -9.97
CA PHE A 418 19.12 12.25 -10.04
C PHE A 418 19.91 12.28 -11.36
N GLY A 419 19.54 13.18 -12.27
CA GLY A 419 20.12 13.32 -13.60
C GLY A 419 19.68 12.21 -14.56
N CYS A 420 20.35 12.12 -15.70
CA CYS A 420 19.94 11.25 -16.81
C CYS A 420 19.69 9.80 -16.39
N LEU A 421 18.47 9.33 -16.70
CA LEU A 421 17.96 8.01 -16.37
C LEU A 421 18.32 6.96 -17.44
N ASP A 422 18.28 5.70 -17.03
CA ASP A 422 18.33 4.52 -17.89
C ASP A 422 17.01 3.77 -17.73
N VAL A 423 16.01 4.17 -18.54
CA VAL A 423 14.61 3.75 -18.40
C VAL A 423 14.33 2.53 -19.26
N HIS A 424 13.74 1.50 -18.65
CA HIS A 424 13.35 0.25 -19.30
C HIS A 424 11.84 0.05 -19.11
N ARG A 425 11.11 -0.12 -20.20
CA ARG A 425 9.64 -0.26 -20.24
C ARG A 425 9.28 -1.71 -20.56
N GLU A 426 9.25 -2.57 -19.55
CA GLU A 426 9.09 -4.01 -19.76
C GLU A 426 7.65 -4.35 -20.16
N TYR A 427 6.66 -3.56 -19.72
CA TYR A 427 5.25 -3.67 -20.12
C TYR A 427 5.02 -3.52 -21.65
N GLU A 428 5.91 -2.84 -22.37
CA GLU A 428 5.84 -2.72 -23.84
C GLU A 428 6.27 -4.01 -24.57
N SER A 429 6.85 -4.98 -23.85
CA SER A 429 7.50 -6.15 -24.45
C SER A 429 6.60 -7.38 -24.64
N ILE A 430 5.30 -7.27 -24.31
CA ILE A 430 4.31 -8.33 -24.57
C ILE A 430 4.33 -8.69 -26.06
N PRO A 431 4.74 -9.92 -26.44
CA PRO A 431 4.75 -10.31 -27.83
C PRO A 431 3.30 -10.42 -28.32
N SER A 432 2.96 -9.71 -29.40
CA SER A 432 1.70 -9.95 -30.11
C SER A 432 1.58 -11.44 -30.41
N GLU A 433 0.49 -12.08 -29.99
CA GLU A 433 0.25 -13.51 -30.22
C GLU A 433 0.57 -13.85 -31.67
N SER A 434 1.41 -14.87 -31.86
CA SER A 434 1.81 -15.32 -33.19
C SER A 434 0.56 -15.76 -33.94
N THR A 435 0.14 -14.96 -34.93
CA THR A 435 -0.97 -15.30 -35.82
C THR A 435 -0.66 -16.63 -36.47
N SER A 436 -1.38 -17.67 -36.04
CA SER A 436 -1.24 -19.04 -36.50
C SER A 436 -1.73 -19.12 -37.95
N GLN A 437 -0.80 -18.88 -38.89
CA GLN A 437 -0.99 -19.20 -40.29
C GLN A 437 -1.02 -20.72 -40.45
N THR A 438 -2.20 -21.32 -40.34
CA THR A 438 -2.47 -22.65 -40.89
C THR A 438 -2.45 -22.55 -42.43
N PRO A 439 -1.72 -23.44 -43.14
CA PRO A 439 -1.68 -23.48 -44.59
C PRO A 439 -2.97 -24.05 -45.23
#